data_AF-A0AA91JPR7-F1
#
_entry.id   AF-A0AA91JPR7-F1
#
_cell.length_a   1.000
_cell.length_b   1.000
_cell.length_c   1.000
_cell.angle_alpha   90.00
_cell.angle_beta   90.00
_cell.angle_gamma   90.00
#
_symmetry.space_group_name_H-M   'P 1'
#
loop_
_entity.id
_entity.type
_entity.pdbx_description
1 polymer ?
#
loop_
_entity_poly.entity_id
_entity_poly.type
_entity_poly.pdbx_seq_one_letter_code
_entity_poly.pdbx_strand_id
1 'polypeptide(L)'
;MEVFVMRSERMVASEWKIFSKYFSGSIQLLPFYETHTLARQVFSSKVRANSDTSYVIYRGKVPCLFITITAGQVTNILAQETIQLSWGTIFLVVDKLFKQNFQPTISFTFPQALTIHLQEVFLKHGYKVIENKSVRKDLAYHTGLILGGGGARGAYQIGVWQALKELNISIEIITGTSVGALNGALILQGDFEVAKDMWEKIDTQKILSFPTMDVSSETLGGLMSQIGSFTRSAIQSNGVSTQPLKDLIQETFSQEKMQQAATDFYLVTTELPSMQEKEIRFKSCHSDQWQSWLLASASFFPAMAATKIADKYYVDGGYRNNIPVDLALSAGATECIIVDVKGPGIMKPVKIPTVVNCLNLQTPWTMGAVLLFDGIRSTRNIQLGYLETMKTVGKKYTGYWYTFAETLSDVTAFQQTFFAYIKETYQIKLWNSMEQKNKICKKLRRVYKDRVYTENIGLVLIELLAKSQEISAYKLYTIKELASIMQQSEHGKTDLVKSIGMISVQEWLKKYYEDYFLLSDKQQVSLVNELLESNEQEKPQRIAFLLEKIPVQVLQILMREFIKQGVKEK
;
A
#
# COMPACT_ATOMS: atom_id res chain seq x y z
N MET A 1 -6.86 -18.31 -26.95
CA MET A 1 -6.05 -17.09 -27.08
C MET A 1 -5.38 -16.83 -25.75
N GLU A 2 -4.05 -16.89 -25.68
CA GLU A 2 -3.31 -16.48 -24.48
C GLU A 2 -3.56 -15.00 -24.22
N VAL A 3 -4.36 -14.69 -23.21
CA VAL A 3 -4.55 -13.32 -22.76
C VAL A 3 -3.31 -12.95 -21.96
N PHE A 4 -2.34 -12.34 -22.63
CA PHE A 4 -1.13 -11.83 -21.99
C PHE A 4 -1.52 -10.84 -20.88
N VAL A 5 -0.95 -11.03 -19.69
CA VAL A 5 -1.12 -10.06 -18.58
C VAL A 5 -0.44 -8.76 -19.00
N MET A 6 -1.24 -7.77 -19.40
CA MET A 6 -0.76 -6.45 -19.75
C MET A 6 -0.59 -5.63 -18.48
N ARG A 7 0.60 -5.08 -18.28
CA ARG A 7 0.93 -4.23 -17.13
C ARG A 7 0.76 -2.77 -17.55
N SER A 8 0.03 -1.99 -16.76
CA SER A 8 -0.04 -0.54 -16.91
C SER A 8 0.92 0.14 -15.95
N GLU A 9 1.53 1.24 -16.39
CA GLU A 9 2.36 2.09 -15.56
C GLU A 9 2.17 3.56 -15.94
N ARG A 10 2.28 4.45 -14.96
CA ARG A 10 2.31 5.88 -15.21
C ARG A 10 3.69 6.30 -15.73
N MET A 11 3.71 7.19 -16.71
CA MET A 11 4.93 7.75 -17.28
C MET A 11 5.35 9.04 -16.57
N VAL A 12 6.67 9.21 -16.42
CA VAL A 12 7.31 10.44 -15.93
C VAL A 12 8.35 10.95 -16.91
N ALA A 13 8.64 12.25 -16.87
CA ALA A 13 9.53 12.92 -17.80
C ALA A 13 10.94 12.30 -17.84
N SER A 14 11.48 11.88 -16.71
CA SER A 14 12.82 11.27 -16.61
C SER A 14 12.98 9.97 -17.38
N GLU A 15 11.90 9.23 -17.60
CA GLU A 15 11.93 7.98 -18.36
C GLU A 15 11.66 8.20 -19.85
N TRP A 16 11.31 9.41 -20.27
CA TRP A 16 10.99 9.73 -21.67
C TRP A 16 12.07 9.28 -22.65
N LYS A 17 13.36 9.45 -22.30
CA LYS A 17 14.46 9.02 -23.19
C LYS A 17 14.46 7.51 -23.45
N ILE A 18 14.06 6.70 -22.47
CA ILE A 18 13.96 5.23 -22.60
C ILE A 18 12.84 4.89 -23.59
N PHE A 19 11.68 5.54 -23.42
CA PHE A 19 10.49 5.25 -24.23
C PHE A 19 10.50 5.91 -25.61
N SER A 20 11.26 6.99 -25.79
CA SER A 20 11.30 7.75 -27.06
C SER A 20 11.60 6.89 -28.28
N LYS A 21 12.42 5.84 -28.12
CA LYS A 21 12.75 4.88 -29.18
C LYS A 21 11.55 4.02 -29.59
N TYR A 22 10.76 3.57 -28.62
CA TYR A 22 9.55 2.77 -28.84
C TYR A 22 8.38 3.63 -29.30
N PHE A 23 8.40 4.91 -28.94
CA PHE A 23 7.38 5.88 -29.28
C PHE A 23 7.53 6.44 -30.70
N SER A 24 8.77 6.54 -31.18
CA SER A 24 9.12 6.93 -32.55
C SER A 24 8.59 5.88 -33.54
N GLY A 25 7.48 6.19 -34.22
CA GLY A 25 6.77 5.24 -35.09
C GLY A 25 5.43 4.75 -34.54
N SER A 26 5.01 5.22 -33.36
CA SER A 26 3.65 4.92 -32.87
C SER A 26 2.58 5.61 -33.72
N ILE A 27 1.44 4.95 -33.88
CA ILE A 27 0.27 5.44 -34.62
C ILE A 27 -0.90 5.66 -33.66
N GLN A 28 -1.76 6.64 -33.96
CA GLN A 28 -2.99 6.83 -33.21
C GLN A 28 -4.01 5.77 -33.64
N LEU A 29 -4.61 5.07 -32.68
CA LEU A 29 -5.59 4.03 -32.98
C LEU A 29 -6.99 4.58 -33.22
N LEU A 30 -7.28 5.74 -32.62
CA LEU A 30 -8.56 6.42 -32.72
C LEU A 30 -8.32 7.86 -33.17
N PRO A 31 -9.28 8.50 -33.88
CA PRO A 31 -9.10 9.80 -34.53
C PRO A 31 -9.21 10.96 -33.53
N PHE A 32 -8.35 10.98 -32.51
CA PHE A 32 -8.29 12.08 -31.54
C PHE A 32 -7.67 13.35 -32.15
N TYR A 33 -6.76 13.17 -33.11
CA TYR A 33 -6.00 14.25 -33.76
C TYR A 33 -5.96 14.05 -35.27
N GLU A 34 -5.72 15.13 -36.03
CA GLU A 34 -5.65 15.08 -37.50
C GLU A 34 -4.50 14.19 -38.02
N THR A 35 -3.37 14.16 -37.30
CA THR A 35 -2.19 13.40 -37.72
C THR A 35 -1.58 12.59 -36.57
N HIS A 36 -0.95 11.48 -36.89
CA HIS A 36 -0.16 10.69 -35.93
C HIS A 36 0.96 11.54 -35.28
N THR A 37 1.54 12.47 -36.04
CA THR A 37 2.58 13.38 -35.55
C THR A 37 2.04 14.31 -34.48
N LEU A 38 0.87 14.91 -34.68
CA LEU A 38 0.25 15.77 -33.67
C LEU A 38 -0.11 14.97 -32.40
N ALA A 39 -0.71 13.78 -32.56
CA ALA A 39 -1.02 12.89 -31.44
C ALA A 39 0.23 12.56 -30.61
N ARG A 40 1.36 12.29 -31.29
CA ARG A 40 2.65 12.02 -30.64
C ARG A 40 3.20 13.25 -29.91
N GLN A 41 3.13 14.43 -30.53
CA GLN A 41 3.58 15.67 -29.92
C GLN A 41 2.82 15.99 -28.63
N VAL A 42 1.49 15.89 -28.65
CA VAL A 42 0.63 16.15 -27.48
C VAL A 42 0.89 15.15 -26.35
N PHE A 43 1.06 13.86 -26.67
CA PHE A 43 1.45 12.89 -25.65
C PHE A 43 2.81 13.24 -25.04
N SER A 44 3.81 13.55 -25.87
CA SER A 44 5.16 13.88 -25.40
C SER A 44 5.21 15.14 -24.53
N SER A 45 4.41 16.16 -24.86
CA SER A 45 4.35 17.39 -24.06
C SER A 45 3.73 17.12 -22.69
N LYS A 46 2.65 16.33 -22.63
CA LYS A 46 2.01 15.93 -21.36
C LYS A 46 2.92 15.10 -20.45
N VAL A 47 3.73 14.21 -21.02
CA VAL A 47 4.75 13.45 -20.25
C VAL A 47 5.85 14.39 -19.74
N ARG A 48 6.37 15.27 -20.59
CA ARG A 48 7.42 16.25 -20.19
C ARG A 48 6.94 17.23 -19.14
N ALA A 49 5.66 17.57 -19.14
CA ALA A 49 5.02 18.39 -18.12
C ALA A 49 4.71 17.64 -16.81
N ASN A 50 5.00 16.33 -16.71
CA ASN A 50 4.68 15.49 -15.54
C ASN A 50 3.21 15.55 -15.10
N SER A 51 2.29 15.68 -16.06
CA SER A 51 0.88 15.99 -15.83
C SER A 51 0.01 14.91 -15.15
N ASP A 52 0.57 13.79 -14.66
CA ASP A 52 -0.20 12.65 -14.10
C ASP A 52 -1.10 11.89 -15.07
N THR A 53 -1.29 12.40 -16.28
CA THR A 53 -2.30 11.91 -17.22
C THR A 53 -1.83 10.81 -18.16
N SER A 54 -0.54 10.49 -18.18
CA SER A 54 0.07 9.67 -19.23
C SER A 54 0.50 8.30 -18.73
N TYR A 55 0.09 7.25 -19.45
CA TYR A 55 0.29 5.86 -19.10
C TYR A 55 0.97 5.10 -20.25
N VAL A 56 1.82 4.14 -19.89
CA VAL A 56 2.42 3.17 -20.79
C VAL A 56 1.95 1.76 -20.40
N ILE A 57 1.65 0.96 -21.41
CA ILE A 57 1.18 -0.42 -21.24
C ILE A 57 2.22 -1.35 -21.84
N TYR A 58 2.51 -2.44 -21.13
CA TYR A 58 3.50 -3.42 -21.54
C TYR A 58 2.86 -4.76 -21.86
N ARG A 59 3.37 -5.40 -22.92
CA ARG A 59 3.22 -6.83 -23.18
C ARG A 59 4.54 -7.51 -22.78
N GLY A 60 4.56 -8.14 -21.60
CA GLY A 60 5.80 -8.62 -20.99
C GLY A 60 6.72 -7.46 -20.61
N LYS A 61 7.88 -7.34 -21.27
CA LYS A 61 8.84 -6.23 -21.06
C LYS A 61 8.79 -5.16 -22.17
N VAL A 62 7.96 -5.35 -23.20
CA VAL A 62 7.92 -4.46 -24.36
C VAL A 62 6.75 -3.48 -24.21
N PRO A 63 6.99 -2.15 -24.26
CA PRO A 63 5.92 -1.16 -24.25
C PRO A 63 5.15 -1.22 -25.57
N CYS A 64 3.82 -1.36 -25.49
CA CYS A 64 2.97 -1.57 -26.66
C CYS A 64 1.93 -0.47 -26.89
N LEU A 65 1.36 0.10 -25.82
CA LEU A 65 0.39 1.19 -25.89
C LEU A 65 0.82 2.36 -25.02
N PHE A 66 0.46 3.56 -25.46
CA PHE A 66 0.60 4.80 -24.73
C PHE A 66 -0.76 5.50 -24.67
N ILE A 67 -1.27 5.73 -23.46
CA ILE A 67 -2.64 6.22 -23.24
C ILE A 67 -2.58 7.52 -22.44
N THR A 68 -3.35 8.52 -22.85
CA THR A 68 -3.55 9.74 -22.07
C THR A 68 -4.99 9.81 -21.56
N ILE A 69 -5.14 10.02 -20.25
CA ILE A 69 -6.43 10.22 -19.58
C ILE A 69 -6.43 11.60 -18.93
N THR A 70 -7.33 12.49 -19.33
CA THR A 70 -7.44 13.85 -18.77
C THR A 70 -8.86 14.09 -18.32
N ALA A 71 -9.04 14.53 -17.07
CA ALA A 71 -10.36 14.78 -16.47
C ALA A 71 -11.35 13.61 -16.66
N GLY A 72 -10.88 12.38 -16.44
CA GLY A 72 -11.71 11.17 -16.59
C GLY A 72 -12.06 10.79 -18.04
N GLN A 73 -11.45 11.42 -19.05
CA GLN A 73 -11.65 11.06 -20.46
C GLN A 73 -10.38 10.51 -21.08
N VAL A 74 -10.51 9.50 -21.94
CA VAL A 74 -9.40 9.07 -22.79
C VAL A 74 -9.26 10.07 -23.94
N THR A 75 -8.11 10.75 -24.00
CA THR A 75 -7.86 11.79 -25.01
C THR A 75 -6.83 11.38 -26.04
N ASN A 76 -6.11 10.28 -25.83
CA ASN A 76 -5.10 9.80 -26.75
C ASN A 76 -4.83 8.31 -26.53
N ILE A 77 -4.71 7.54 -27.61
CA ILE A 77 -4.22 6.16 -27.60
C ILE A 77 -3.29 5.98 -28.78
N LEU A 78 -2.01 5.75 -28.48
CA LEU A 78 -0.97 5.45 -29.45
C LEU A 78 -0.52 4.01 -29.28
N ALA A 79 -0.36 3.29 -30.39
CA ALA A 79 0.15 1.93 -30.44
C ALA A 79 1.43 1.86 -31.26
N GLN A 80 2.33 0.95 -30.91
CA GLN A 80 3.44 0.61 -31.80
C GLN A 80 2.92 -0.09 -33.05
N GLU A 81 3.33 0.37 -34.23
CA GLU A 81 2.91 -0.19 -35.51
C GLU A 81 3.27 -1.68 -35.67
N THR A 82 4.36 -2.11 -35.06
CA THR A 82 4.84 -3.49 -35.10
C THR A 82 4.04 -4.47 -34.22
N ILE A 83 3.15 -3.97 -33.35
CA ILE A 83 2.41 -4.80 -32.40
C ILE A 83 0.93 -4.78 -32.76
N GLN A 84 0.45 -5.87 -33.36
CA GLN A 84 -0.98 -6.06 -33.57
C GLN A 84 -1.68 -6.39 -32.25
N LEU A 85 -2.66 -5.55 -31.89
CA LEU A 85 -3.53 -5.72 -30.72
C LEU A 85 -4.98 -5.73 -31.18
N SER A 86 -5.77 -6.64 -30.60
CA SER A 86 -7.21 -6.66 -30.84
C SER A 86 -7.91 -5.52 -30.09
N TRP A 87 -9.04 -5.04 -30.62
CA TRP A 87 -9.89 -4.05 -29.93
C TRP A 87 -10.30 -4.51 -28.53
N GLY A 88 -10.62 -5.80 -28.36
CA GLY A 88 -10.95 -6.37 -27.05
C GLY A 88 -9.80 -6.24 -26.05
N THR A 89 -8.56 -6.44 -26.49
CA THR A 89 -7.37 -6.24 -25.64
C THR A 89 -7.18 -4.77 -25.26
N ILE A 90 -7.38 -3.84 -26.22
CA ILE A 90 -7.23 -2.41 -25.99
C ILE A 90 -8.28 -1.92 -24.99
N PHE A 91 -9.56 -2.25 -25.18
CA PHE A 91 -10.61 -1.82 -24.28
C PHE A 91 -10.53 -2.48 -22.91
N LEU A 92 -10.07 -3.73 -22.81
CA LEU A 92 -9.80 -4.36 -21.50
C LEU A 92 -8.73 -3.60 -20.71
N VAL A 93 -7.69 -3.09 -21.38
CA VAL A 93 -6.67 -2.25 -20.74
C VAL A 93 -7.24 -0.91 -20.30
N VAL A 94 -8.08 -0.28 -21.13
CA VAL A 94 -8.76 0.97 -20.76
C VAL A 94 -9.68 0.75 -19.56
N ASP A 95 -10.50 -0.31 -19.57
CA ASP A 95 -11.34 -0.70 -18.45
C ASP A 95 -10.52 -0.85 -17.18
N LYS A 96 -9.38 -1.56 -17.25
CA LYS A 96 -8.50 -1.76 -16.10
C LYS A 96 -7.92 -0.45 -15.57
N LEU A 97 -7.48 0.47 -16.43
CA LEU A 97 -6.96 1.77 -16.01
C LEU A 97 -8.01 2.61 -15.25
N PHE A 98 -9.27 2.54 -15.68
CA PHE A 98 -10.36 3.26 -15.02
C PHE A 98 -10.80 2.57 -13.73
N LYS A 99 -10.91 1.24 -13.73
CA LYS A 99 -11.22 0.42 -12.55
C LYS A 99 -10.17 0.53 -11.45
N GLN A 100 -8.89 0.69 -11.81
CA GLN A 100 -7.80 0.97 -10.86
C GLN A 100 -8.03 2.21 -10.01
N ASN A 101 -8.82 3.18 -10.51
CA ASN A 101 -9.11 4.44 -9.84
C ASN A 101 -10.61 4.57 -9.51
N PHE A 102 -11.36 3.47 -9.51
CA PHE A 102 -12.80 3.42 -9.21
C PHE A 102 -13.63 4.47 -9.98
N GLN A 103 -13.26 4.76 -11.23
CA GLN A 103 -13.97 5.73 -12.06
C GLN A 103 -15.29 5.13 -12.57
N PRO A 104 -16.45 5.79 -12.40
CA PRO A 104 -17.74 5.19 -12.74
C PRO A 104 -17.96 5.05 -14.25
N THR A 105 -17.25 5.85 -15.05
CA THR A 105 -17.49 5.93 -16.49
C THR A 105 -16.21 6.10 -17.26
N ILE A 106 -16.14 5.48 -18.44
CA ILE A 106 -15.13 5.74 -19.44
C ILE A 106 -15.77 6.56 -20.55
N SER A 107 -15.13 7.65 -20.96
CA SER A 107 -15.58 8.43 -22.11
C SER A 107 -14.46 8.79 -23.06
N PHE A 108 -14.85 8.97 -24.32
CA PHE A 108 -14.02 9.43 -25.41
C PHE A 108 -14.78 10.51 -26.16
N THR A 109 -14.07 11.56 -26.57
CA THR A 109 -14.63 12.67 -27.35
C THR A 109 -13.73 12.89 -28.56
N PHE A 110 -14.32 12.99 -29.75
CA PHE A 110 -13.60 13.13 -31.02
C PHE A 110 -13.94 14.46 -31.69
N PRO A 111 -12.96 15.10 -32.38
CA PRO A 111 -13.20 16.36 -33.09
C PRO A 111 -14.15 16.20 -34.28
N GLN A 112 -14.16 15.03 -34.91
CA GLN A 112 -14.98 14.69 -36.08
C GLN A 112 -15.87 13.48 -35.79
N ALA A 113 -16.91 13.29 -36.61
CA ALA A 113 -17.79 12.14 -36.48
C ALA A 113 -17.03 10.83 -36.75
N LEU A 114 -17.28 9.83 -35.91
CA LEU A 114 -16.75 8.49 -36.05
C LEU A 114 -17.32 7.82 -37.30
N THR A 115 -16.48 7.05 -37.99
CA THR A 115 -16.92 6.16 -39.05
C THR A 115 -17.86 5.09 -38.50
N ILE A 116 -18.76 4.56 -39.34
CA ILE A 116 -19.70 3.50 -38.95
C ILE A 116 -18.96 2.31 -38.35
N HIS A 117 -17.83 1.91 -38.95
CA HIS A 117 -17.00 0.83 -38.43
C HIS A 117 -16.51 1.06 -37.00
N LEU A 118 -16.04 2.26 -36.67
CA LEU A 118 -15.59 2.57 -35.31
C LEU A 118 -16.76 2.61 -34.32
N GLN A 119 -17.93 3.11 -34.75
CA GLN A 119 -19.14 3.07 -33.92
C GLN A 119 -19.54 1.63 -33.59
N GLU A 120 -19.53 0.72 -34.57
CA GLU A 120 -19.80 -0.71 -34.37
C GLU A 120 -18.78 -1.35 -33.42
N VAL A 121 -17.49 -1.02 -33.55
CA VAL A 121 -16.43 -1.50 -32.65
C VAL A 121 -16.72 -1.08 -31.21
N PHE A 122 -17.12 0.16 -30.96
CA PHE A 122 -17.48 0.64 -29.62
C PHE A 122 -18.74 -0.05 -29.08
N LEU A 123 -19.80 -0.15 -29.87
CA LEU A 123 -21.06 -0.81 -29.50
C LEU A 123 -20.81 -2.28 -29.11
N LYS A 124 -19.98 -3.00 -29.89
CA LYS A 124 -19.61 -4.40 -29.62
C LYS A 124 -18.90 -4.60 -28.27
N HIS A 125 -18.24 -3.57 -27.74
CA HIS A 125 -17.51 -3.63 -26.47
C HIS A 125 -18.24 -2.93 -25.31
N GLY A 126 -19.55 -2.69 -25.46
CA GLY A 126 -20.42 -2.17 -24.41
C GLY A 126 -20.37 -0.65 -24.22
N TYR A 127 -19.84 0.08 -25.20
CA TYR A 127 -19.92 1.55 -25.22
C TYR A 127 -21.20 2.00 -25.93
N LYS A 128 -21.79 3.08 -25.44
CA LYS A 128 -22.87 3.84 -26.09
C LYS A 128 -22.26 4.93 -26.95
N VAL A 129 -22.78 5.13 -28.16
CA VAL A 129 -22.39 6.22 -29.07
C VAL A 129 -23.37 7.37 -28.91
N ILE A 130 -22.85 8.59 -28.76
CA ILE A 130 -23.59 9.83 -28.53
C ILE A 130 -23.20 10.80 -29.64
N GLU A 131 -24.20 11.24 -30.42
CA GLU A 131 -24.04 12.23 -31.51
C GLU A 131 -22.92 11.91 -32.52
N ASN A 132 -22.60 10.64 -32.69
CA ASN A 132 -21.51 10.13 -33.55
C ASN A 132 -20.11 10.68 -33.23
N LYS A 133 -19.92 11.48 -32.18
CA LYS A 133 -18.66 12.14 -31.82
C LYS A 133 -18.16 11.81 -30.43
N SER A 134 -19.01 11.26 -29.59
CA SER A 134 -18.68 10.90 -28.22
C SER A 134 -19.09 9.46 -27.96
N VAL A 135 -18.30 8.74 -27.17
CA VAL A 135 -18.70 7.42 -26.68
C VAL A 135 -18.53 7.32 -25.18
N ARG A 136 -19.40 6.55 -24.54
CA ARG A 136 -19.42 6.37 -23.09
C ARG A 136 -19.71 4.93 -22.71
N LYS A 137 -19.01 4.42 -21.71
CA LYS A 137 -19.31 3.15 -21.06
C LYS A 137 -19.42 3.36 -19.56
N ASP A 138 -20.53 2.91 -19.00
CA ASP A 138 -20.73 2.87 -17.55
C ASP A 138 -20.05 1.59 -17.02
N LEU A 139 -19.22 1.74 -15.99
CA LEU A 139 -18.52 0.63 -15.36
C LEU A 139 -19.32 0.15 -14.15
N ALA A 140 -19.66 -1.14 -14.17
CA ALA A 140 -20.20 -1.83 -13.00
C ALA A 140 -19.04 -2.36 -12.14
N TYR A 141 -19.21 -2.23 -10.84
CA TYR A 141 -18.29 -2.70 -9.81
C TYR A 141 -19.01 -3.74 -8.98
N HIS A 142 -18.29 -4.80 -8.63
CA HIS A 142 -18.66 -5.80 -7.64
C HIS A 142 -17.44 -5.94 -6.73
N THR A 143 -17.18 -4.90 -5.94
CA THR A 143 -15.92 -4.73 -5.21
C THR A 143 -15.81 -5.75 -4.10
N GLY A 144 -14.80 -6.60 -4.17
CA GLY A 144 -14.39 -7.47 -3.08
C GLY A 144 -13.40 -6.78 -2.14
N LEU A 145 -13.69 -6.79 -0.84
CA LEU A 145 -12.76 -6.40 0.23
C LEU A 145 -12.20 -7.67 0.90
N ILE A 146 -10.91 -7.92 0.72
CA ILE A 146 -10.22 -9.11 1.21
C ILE A 146 -9.37 -8.73 2.42
N LEU A 147 -9.70 -9.26 3.58
CA LEU A 147 -9.09 -8.90 4.86
C LEU A 147 -8.20 -10.04 5.35
N GLY A 148 -6.88 -9.81 5.30
CA GLY A 148 -5.91 -10.81 5.73
C GLY A 148 -5.89 -11.05 7.25
N GLY A 149 -5.48 -12.24 7.67
CA GLY A 149 -5.22 -12.52 9.08
C GLY A 149 -3.97 -11.80 9.61
N GLY A 150 -3.91 -11.57 10.93
CA GLY A 150 -2.79 -10.86 11.57
C GLY A 150 -2.99 -10.35 13.00
N GLY A 151 -3.98 -10.85 13.74
CA GLY A 151 -4.21 -10.50 15.16
C GLY A 151 -4.35 -9.00 15.39
N ALA A 152 -3.62 -8.44 16.36
CA ALA A 152 -3.67 -7.03 16.75
C ALA A 152 -3.35 -6.03 15.61
N ARG A 153 -2.72 -6.49 14.52
CA ARG A 153 -2.48 -5.67 13.32
C ARG A 153 -3.77 -5.37 12.55
N GLY A 154 -4.86 -6.06 12.85
CA GLY A 154 -6.18 -5.88 12.23
C GLY A 154 -6.74 -4.47 12.35
N ALA A 155 -6.32 -3.66 13.35
CA ALA A 155 -6.70 -2.25 13.47
C ALA A 155 -6.48 -1.44 12.17
N TYR A 156 -5.45 -1.79 11.39
CA TYR A 156 -5.18 -1.18 10.08
C TYR A 156 -6.38 -1.30 9.12
N GLN A 157 -7.11 -2.42 9.15
CA GLN A 157 -8.26 -2.68 8.27
C GLN A 157 -9.43 -1.74 8.55
N ILE A 158 -9.63 -1.30 9.80
CA ILE A 158 -10.67 -0.33 10.15
C ILE A 158 -10.35 1.04 9.56
N GLY A 159 -9.08 1.44 9.55
CA GLY A 159 -8.63 2.64 8.84
C GLY A 159 -8.86 2.58 7.33
N VAL A 160 -8.59 1.42 6.72
CA VAL A 160 -8.93 1.19 5.31
C VAL A 160 -10.43 1.37 5.09
N TRP A 161 -11.25 0.74 5.92
CA TRP A 161 -12.71 0.87 5.81
C TRP A 161 -13.18 2.32 5.93
N GLN A 162 -12.62 3.10 6.86
CA GLN A 162 -12.90 4.52 7.00
C GLN A 162 -12.66 5.28 5.68
N ALA A 163 -11.48 5.11 5.09
CA ALA A 163 -11.13 5.79 3.85
C ALA A 163 -12.01 5.35 2.68
N LEU A 164 -12.35 4.06 2.57
CA LEU A 164 -13.26 3.57 1.52
C LEU A 164 -14.67 4.17 1.65
N LYS A 165 -15.18 4.34 2.88
CA LYS A 165 -16.45 5.04 3.12
C LYS A 165 -16.39 6.50 2.67
N GLU A 166 -15.34 7.23 3.05
CA GLU A 166 -15.15 8.64 2.66
C GLU A 166 -14.98 8.82 1.15
N LEU A 167 -14.40 7.82 0.46
CA LEU A 167 -14.24 7.79 -0.99
C LEU A 167 -15.50 7.30 -1.73
N ASN A 168 -16.58 6.95 -1.02
CA ASN A 168 -17.82 6.40 -1.57
C ASN A 168 -17.63 5.12 -2.40
N ILE A 169 -16.69 4.27 -1.98
CA ILE A 169 -16.47 2.97 -2.64
C ILE A 169 -17.36 1.92 -1.98
N SER A 170 -18.35 1.45 -2.75
CA SER A 170 -19.25 0.37 -2.32
C SER A 170 -18.50 -0.96 -2.22
N ILE A 171 -18.76 -1.71 -1.15
CA ILE A 171 -18.21 -3.06 -0.91
C ILE A 171 -19.35 -4.06 -1.04
N GLU A 172 -19.23 -4.98 -2.00
CA GLU A 172 -20.29 -5.94 -2.34
C GLU A 172 -19.94 -7.36 -1.89
N ILE A 173 -18.65 -7.66 -1.76
CA ILE A 173 -18.15 -8.91 -1.19
C ILE A 173 -17.12 -8.59 -0.11
N ILE A 174 -17.20 -9.29 1.02
CA ILE A 174 -16.18 -9.29 2.08
C ILE A 174 -15.69 -10.71 2.25
N THR A 175 -14.37 -10.89 2.30
CA THR A 175 -13.75 -12.18 2.64
C THR A 175 -12.70 -11.96 3.71
N GLY A 176 -12.70 -12.77 4.77
CA GLY A 176 -11.78 -12.57 5.88
C GLY A 176 -11.24 -13.85 6.50
N THR A 177 -10.03 -13.76 7.03
CA THR A 177 -9.40 -14.84 7.82
C THR A 177 -8.93 -14.27 9.16
N SER A 178 -9.14 -14.99 10.27
CA SER A 178 -8.71 -14.54 11.61
C SER A 178 -9.32 -13.20 11.99
N VAL A 179 -8.50 -12.25 12.46
CA VAL A 179 -8.92 -10.87 12.68
C VAL A 179 -9.59 -10.24 11.45
N GLY A 180 -9.24 -10.67 10.24
CA GLY A 180 -9.90 -10.23 9.01
C GLY A 180 -11.34 -10.70 8.90
N ALA A 181 -11.68 -11.88 9.44
CA ALA A 181 -13.07 -12.33 9.54
C ALA A 181 -13.85 -11.51 10.59
N LEU A 182 -13.23 -11.23 11.74
CA LEU A 182 -13.84 -10.39 12.77
C LEU A 182 -14.11 -8.97 12.25
N ASN A 183 -13.12 -8.33 11.64
CA ASN A 183 -13.30 -7.03 11.01
C ASN A 183 -14.27 -7.08 9.83
N GLY A 184 -14.27 -8.17 9.06
CA GLY A 184 -15.24 -8.37 7.99
C GLY A 184 -16.69 -8.38 8.49
N ALA A 185 -16.94 -9.01 9.63
CA ALA A 185 -18.24 -9.00 10.30
C ALA A 185 -18.60 -7.60 10.86
N LEU A 186 -17.63 -6.85 11.41
CA LEU A 186 -17.86 -5.45 11.84
C LEU A 186 -18.25 -4.55 10.66
N ILE A 187 -17.58 -4.73 9.52
CA ILE A 187 -17.87 -3.99 8.28
C ILE A 187 -19.24 -4.38 7.74
N LEU A 188 -19.58 -5.67 7.73
CA LEU A 188 -20.88 -6.18 7.31
C LEU A 188 -22.02 -5.61 8.15
N GLN A 189 -21.82 -5.47 9.46
CA GLN A 189 -22.75 -4.81 10.38
C GLN A 189 -22.95 -3.32 10.07
N GLY A 190 -21.96 -2.65 9.48
CA GLY A 190 -22.05 -1.26 9.03
C GLY A 190 -21.83 -0.19 10.11
N ASP A 191 -21.53 -0.58 11.35
CA ASP A 191 -21.39 0.32 12.49
C ASP A 191 -19.93 0.74 12.72
N PHE A 192 -19.51 1.81 12.04
CA PHE A 192 -18.11 2.23 12.05
C PHE A 192 -17.63 2.72 13.41
N GLU A 193 -18.45 3.47 14.13
CA GLU A 193 -18.07 4.02 15.44
C GLU A 193 -17.89 2.90 16.47
N VAL A 194 -18.77 1.88 16.46
CA VAL A 194 -18.60 0.69 17.31
C VAL A 194 -17.30 -0.05 17.01
N ALA A 195 -16.99 -0.25 15.73
CA ALA A 195 -15.75 -0.93 15.33
C ALA A 195 -14.50 -0.13 15.75
N LYS A 196 -14.52 1.18 15.55
CA LYS A 196 -13.42 2.08 15.93
C LYS A 196 -13.24 2.10 17.44
N ASP A 197 -14.31 2.31 18.21
CA ASP A 197 -14.27 2.36 19.68
C ASP A 197 -13.74 1.05 20.28
N MET A 198 -14.16 -0.10 19.73
CA MET A 198 -13.67 -1.41 20.14
C MET A 198 -12.14 -1.50 20.00
N TRP A 199 -11.59 -1.10 18.84
CA TRP A 199 -10.15 -1.13 18.60
C TRP A 199 -9.39 -0.08 19.43
N GLU A 200 -9.94 1.11 19.65
CA GLU A 200 -9.29 2.15 20.47
C GLU A 200 -9.24 1.78 21.96
N LYS A 201 -10.14 0.90 22.43
CA LYS A 201 -10.21 0.43 23.82
C LYS A 201 -9.76 -1.02 24.01
N ILE A 202 -9.22 -1.64 22.96
CA ILE A 202 -8.79 -3.05 23.01
C ILE A 202 -7.58 -3.20 23.92
N ASP A 203 -7.55 -4.29 24.67
CA ASP A 203 -6.43 -4.66 25.53
C ASP A 203 -6.22 -6.18 25.44
N THR A 204 -4.97 -6.62 25.62
CA THR A 204 -4.61 -8.04 25.52
C THR A 204 -5.40 -8.93 26.49
N GLN A 205 -5.70 -8.44 27.69
CA GLN A 205 -6.48 -9.18 28.69
C GLN A 205 -7.94 -9.40 28.26
N LYS A 206 -8.49 -8.51 27.42
CA LYS A 206 -9.85 -8.64 26.86
C LYS A 206 -9.93 -9.68 25.75
N ILE A 207 -8.80 -10.17 25.24
CA ILE A 207 -8.74 -11.14 24.15
C ILE A 207 -8.24 -12.50 24.64
N LEU A 208 -7.27 -12.49 25.56
CA LEU A 208 -6.57 -13.69 26.05
C LEU A 208 -6.57 -13.72 27.57
N SER A 209 -7.05 -14.82 28.15
CA SER A 209 -6.99 -15.05 29.60
C SER A 209 -5.60 -15.55 30.00
N PHE A 210 -4.67 -14.64 30.29
CA PHE A 210 -3.36 -15.00 30.86
C PHE A 210 -3.35 -14.84 32.39
N PRO A 211 -2.68 -15.72 33.14
CA PRO A 211 -2.38 -15.47 34.54
C PRO A 211 -1.41 -14.28 34.64
N THR A 212 -1.75 -13.28 35.46
CA THR A 212 -0.88 -12.15 35.79
C THR A 212 0.40 -12.67 36.42
N MET A 213 1.55 -12.52 35.73
CA MET A 213 2.85 -12.72 36.33
C MET A 213 3.61 -11.40 36.35
N ASP A 214 3.85 -10.90 37.57
CA ASP A 214 4.77 -9.81 37.88
C ASP A 214 6.21 -10.28 37.61
N VAL A 215 6.80 -9.85 36.48
CA VAL A 215 8.24 -10.02 36.24
C VAL A 215 8.77 -8.82 35.45
N SER A 216 9.88 -8.24 35.93
CA SER A 216 10.55 -7.07 35.39
C SER A 216 10.96 -7.24 33.91
N SER A 217 10.34 -6.44 33.05
CA SER A 217 10.38 -6.51 31.57
C SER A 217 11.57 -5.80 30.93
N GLU A 218 12.71 -5.70 31.61
CA GLU A 218 13.80 -4.81 31.18
C GLU A 218 14.85 -5.47 30.26
N THR A 219 14.75 -6.77 29.95
CA THR A 219 15.75 -7.48 29.12
C THR A 219 15.18 -8.44 28.07
N LEU A 220 15.92 -8.63 26.97
CA LEU A 220 15.62 -9.57 25.87
C LEU A 220 15.41 -11.02 26.37
N GLY A 221 16.10 -11.39 27.45
CA GLY A 221 15.95 -12.67 28.14
C GLY A 221 14.56 -12.84 28.78
N GLY A 222 13.96 -11.76 29.30
CA GLY A 222 12.62 -11.74 29.88
C GLY A 222 11.50 -11.88 28.84
N LEU A 223 11.67 -11.26 27.66
CA LEU A 223 10.74 -11.39 26.52
C LEU A 223 10.81 -12.77 25.85
N MET A 224 12.02 -13.34 25.71
CA MET A 224 12.23 -14.69 25.18
C MET A 224 11.75 -15.77 26.15
N SER A 225 11.97 -15.59 27.46
CA SER A 225 11.42 -16.49 28.47
C SER A 225 9.90 -16.37 28.57
N GLN A 226 9.32 -15.18 28.36
CA GLN A 226 7.89 -14.97 28.12
C GLN A 226 7.41 -15.83 26.94
N ILE A 227 7.92 -15.64 25.72
CA ILE A 227 7.47 -16.36 24.52
C ILE A 227 7.68 -17.88 24.63
N GLY A 228 8.79 -18.32 25.23
CA GLY A 228 9.09 -19.74 25.46
C GLY A 228 8.22 -20.40 26.54
N SER A 229 7.90 -19.69 27.61
CA SER A 229 6.96 -20.17 28.64
C SER A 229 5.50 -20.08 28.16
N PHE A 230 5.14 -19.06 27.38
CA PHE A 230 3.83 -18.89 26.74
C PHE A 230 3.49 -20.04 25.81
N THR A 231 4.42 -20.42 24.94
CA THR A 231 4.24 -21.56 24.01
C THR A 231 4.23 -22.89 24.76
N ARG A 232 5.07 -23.09 25.78
CA ARG A 232 5.12 -24.33 26.56
C ARG A 232 3.85 -24.54 27.40
N SER A 233 3.37 -23.52 28.12
CA SER A 233 2.15 -23.62 28.94
C SER A 233 0.89 -23.75 28.08
N ALA A 234 0.79 -23.03 26.97
CA ALA A 234 -0.37 -23.12 26.08
C ALA A 234 -0.45 -24.48 25.35
N ILE A 235 0.68 -25.10 25.01
CA ILE A 235 0.71 -26.46 24.48
C ILE A 235 0.31 -27.48 25.56
N GLN A 236 0.72 -27.27 26.81
CA GLN A 236 0.36 -28.15 27.95
C GLN A 236 -1.11 -28.02 28.37
N SER A 237 -1.78 -26.90 28.07
CA SER A 237 -3.18 -26.63 28.42
C SER A 237 -4.18 -26.76 27.26
N ASN A 238 -3.80 -27.33 26.10
CA ASN A 238 -4.61 -27.37 24.87
C ASN A 238 -5.06 -25.97 24.35
N GLY A 239 -4.24 -24.95 24.61
CA GLY A 239 -4.46 -23.55 24.23
C GLY A 239 -4.90 -22.67 25.39
N VAL A 240 -4.77 -21.35 25.24
CA VAL A 240 -5.32 -20.37 26.18
C VAL A 240 -6.83 -20.25 25.95
N SER A 241 -7.61 -20.06 27.03
CA SER A 241 -9.05 -19.87 26.94
C SER A 241 -9.41 -18.71 26.01
N THR A 242 -10.33 -18.99 25.08
CA THR A 242 -10.89 -18.01 24.14
C THR A 242 -12.17 -17.35 24.66
N GLN A 243 -12.50 -17.53 25.95
CA GLN A 243 -13.71 -16.99 26.55
C GLN A 243 -13.78 -15.45 26.44
N PRO A 244 -12.73 -14.66 26.72
CA PRO A 244 -12.79 -13.21 26.57
C PRO A 244 -13.10 -12.75 25.15
N LEU A 245 -12.50 -13.40 24.15
CA LEU A 245 -12.81 -13.12 22.74
C LEU A 245 -14.26 -13.51 22.40
N LYS A 246 -14.77 -14.62 22.94
CA LYS A 246 -16.15 -15.04 22.75
C LYS A 246 -17.12 -14.01 23.36
N ASP A 247 -16.83 -13.52 24.55
CA ASP A 247 -17.64 -12.50 25.23
C ASP A 247 -17.61 -11.19 24.44
N LEU A 248 -16.44 -10.76 23.96
CA LEU A 248 -16.31 -9.59 23.07
C LEU A 248 -17.15 -9.74 21.79
N ILE A 249 -17.16 -10.93 21.18
CA ILE A 249 -18.00 -11.22 20.00
C ILE A 249 -19.49 -11.09 20.35
N GLN A 250 -19.90 -11.59 21.52
CA GLN A 250 -21.29 -11.52 21.96
C GLN A 250 -21.75 -10.08 22.25
N GLU A 251 -20.87 -9.25 22.82
CA GLU A 251 -21.17 -7.87 23.19
C GLU A 251 -21.14 -6.91 21.99
N THR A 252 -20.26 -7.15 21.01
CA THR A 252 -19.99 -6.17 19.94
C THR A 252 -20.82 -6.42 18.67
N PHE A 253 -21.16 -7.68 18.36
CA PHE A 253 -21.71 -8.07 17.06
C PHE A 253 -23.21 -8.35 17.12
N SER A 254 -23.95 -7.78 16.17
CA SER A 254 -25.38 -7.96 15.98
C SER A 254 -25.65 -8.82 14.74
N GLN A 255 -26.15 -10.03 14.98
CA GLN A 255 -26.56 -10.93 13.90
C GLN A 255 -27.63 -10.32 13.00
N GLU A 256 -28.60 -9.61 13.59
CA GLU A 256 -29.69 -8.98 12.86
C GLU A 256 -29.16 -7.98 11.83
N LYS A 257 -28.30 -7.04 12.25
CA LYS A 257 -27.67 -6.06 11.36
C LYS A 257 -26.89 -6.75 10.24
N MET A 258 -26.11 -7.79 10.57
CA MET A 258 -25.33 -8.53 9.58
C MET A 258 -26.18 -9.31 8.57
N GLN A 259 -27.33 -9.85 8.97
CA GLN A 259 -28.23 -10.58 8.07
C GLN A 259 -29.00 -9.65 7.12
N GLN A 260 -29.27 -8.41 7.54
CA GLN A 260 -29.93 -7.40 6.71
C GLN A 260 -29.01 -6.81 5.61
N ALA A 261 -27.68 -6.99 5.74
CA ALA A 261 -26.73 -6.44 4.78
C ALA A 261 -26.84 -7.10 3.39
N ALA A 262 -26.85 -6.28 2.34
CA ALA A 262 -26.83 -6.77 0.97
C ALA A 262 -25.51 -7.47 0.61
N THR A 263 -24.40 -6.98 1.17
CA THR A 263 -23.04 -7.49 0.99
C THR A 263 -22.94 -8.99 1.32
N ASP A 264 -22.21 -9.73 0.49
CA ASP A 264 -21.87 -11.12 0.77
C ASP A 264 -20.62 -11.21 1.65
N PHE A 265 -20.66 -12.06 2.67
CA PHE A 265 -19.54 -12.25 3.59
C PHE A 265 -19.12 -13.71 3.69
N TYR A 266 -17.81 -13.93 3.52
CA TYR A 266 -17.17 -15.24 3.63
C TYR A 266 -16.04 -15.18 4.66
N LEU A 267 -15.90 -16.25 5.45
CA LEU A 267 -14.78 -16.44 6.35
C LEU A 267 -14.12 -17.79 6.11
N VAL A 268 -12.84 -17.87 6.44
CA VAL A 268 -12.06 -19.11 6.37
C VAL A 268 -11.68 -19.60 7.76
N THR A 269 -11.78 -20.91 7.96
CA THR A 269 -11.24 -21.66 9.11
C THR A 269 -10.48 -22.89 8.64
N THR A 270 -9.78 -23.57 9.53
CA THR A 270 -9.10 -24.84 9.23
C THR A 270 -9.67 -25.95 10.11
N GLU A 271 -10.15 -27.04 9.50
CA GLU A 271 -10.69 -28.20 10.21
C GLU A 271 -9.58 -29.07 10.80
N LEU A 272 -9.74 -29.54 12.03
CA LEU A 272 -8.88 -30.54 12.67
C LEU A 272 -9.58 -31.91 12.76
N PRO A 273 -8.84 -33.03 12.63
CA PRO A 273 -7.39 -33.13 12.40
C PRO A 273 -7.00 -33.11 10.91
N SER A 274 -7.98 -33.07 9.99
CA SER A 274 -7.77 -33.19 8.55
C SER A 274 -6.92 -32.05 7.95
N MET A 275 -6.80 -30.93 8.69
CA MET A 275 -6.15 -29.70 8.28
C MET A 275 -6.65 -29.23 6.91
N GLN A 276 -7.95 -29.36 6.66
CA GLN A 276 -8.58 -28.89 5.43
C GLN A 276 -9.11 -27.46 5.60
N GLU A 277 -9.03 -26.69 4.53
CA GLU A 277 -9.65 -25.35 4.48
C GLU A 277 -11.17 -25.52 4.55
N LYS A 278 -11.80 -24.74 5.44
CA LYS A 278 -13.26 -24.70 5.58
C LYS A 278 -13.73 -23.28 5.32
N GLU A 279 -14.38 -23.13 4.17
CA GLU A 279 -14.99 -21.88 3.71
C GLU A 279 -16.42 -21.78 4.24
N ILE A 280 -16.79 -20.63 4.78
CA ILE A 280 -18.09 -20.39 5.39
C ILE A 280 -18.69 -19.12 4.79
N ARG A 281 -19.84 -19.24 4.12
CA ARG A 281 -20.66 -18.09 3.72
C ARG A 281 -21.61 -17.74 4.86
N PHE A 282 -21.48 -16.53 5.41
CA PHE A 282 -22.20 -16.12 6.63
C PHE A 282 -23.73 -16.25 6.52
N LYS A 283 -24.31 -15.85 5.38
CA LYS A 283 -25.75 -15.96 5.12
C LYS A 283 -26.27 -17.40 5.08
N SER A 284 -25.39 -18.38 4.90
CA SER A 284 -25.73 -19.80 4.87
C SER A 284 -25.49 -20.50 6.21
N CYS A 285 -24.98 -19.80 7.23
CA CYS A 285 -24.78 -20.35 8.56
C CYS A 285 -26.10 -20.56 9.30
N HIS A 286 -26.18 -21.60 10.12
CA HIS A 286 -27.22 -21.73 11.13
C HIS A 286 -27.15 -20.54 12.10
N SER A 287 -28.32 -20.05 12.50
CA SER A 287 -28.42 -18.80 13.27
C SER A 287 -27.79 -18.87 14.67
N ASP A 288 -27.56 -20.06 15.20
CA ASP A 288 -26.93 -20.32 16.50
C ASP A 288 -25.39 -20.48 16.42
N GLN A 289 -24.83 -20.67 15.23
CA GLN A 289 -23.41 -21.04 15.06
C GLN A 289 -22.50 -19.92 14.53
N TRP A 290 -23.04 -18.78 14.10
CA TRP A 290 -22.25 -17.73 13.45
C TRP A 290 -21.12 -17.18 14.34
N GLN A 291 -21.36 -17.03 15.65
CA GLN A 291 -20.35 -16.61 16.62
C GLN A 291 -19.21 -17.62 16.70
N SER A 292 -19.55 -18.92 16.71
CA SER A 292 -18.56 -19.99 16.74
C SER A 292 -17.72 -20.02 15.48
N TRP A 293 -18.28 -19.71 14.31
CA TRP A 293 -17.50 -19.60 13.07
C TRP A 293 -16.54 -18.41 13.06
N LEU A 294 -16.95 -17.25 13.60
CA LEU A 294 -16.06 -16.11 13.81
C LEU A 294 -14.93 -16.44 14.80
N LEU A 295 -15.28 -17.06 15.93
CA LEU A 295 -14.32 -17.49 16.93
C LEU A 295 -13.32 -18.51 16.36
N ALA A 296 -13.81 -19.52 15.64
CA ALA A 296 -12.97 -20.52 14.98
C ALA A 296 -11.98 -19.91 13.99
N SER A 297 -12.42 -18.93 13.20
CA SER A 297 -11.54 -18.22 12.26
C SER A 297 -10.39 -17.52 12.96
N ALA A 298 -10.60 -17.02 14.19
CA ALA A 298 -9.61 -16.31 15.00
C ALA A 298 -8.88 -17.17 16.04
N SER A 299 -9.20 -18.47 16.17
CA SER A 299 -8.56 -19.40 17.10
C SER A 299 -7.13 -19.75 16.65
N PHE A 300 -6.17 -18.86 16.93
CA PHE A 300 -4.74 -19.05 16.61
C PHE A 300 -4.06 -20.07 17.54
N PHE A 301 -4.31 -21.36 17.32
CA PHE A 301 -3.68 -22.46 18.06
C PHE A 301 -2.15 -22.44 17.91
N PRO A 302 -1.33 -22.86 18.90
CA PRO A 302 -1.69 -23.19 20.28
C PRO A 302 -1.85 -21.95 21.16
N ALA A 303 -1.63 -20.72 20.67
CA ALA A 303 -1.80 -19.53 21.49
C ALA A 303 -3.26 -19.36 21.97
N MET A 304 -4.23 -19.88 21.21
CA MET A 304 -5.66 -19.89 21.53
C MET A 304 -6.22 -21.30 21.37
N ALA A 305 -7.18 -21.69 22.22
CA ALA A 305 -7.85 -22.98 22.12
C ALA A 305 -8.61 -23.13 20.79
N ALA A 306 -8.65 -24.36 20.28
CA ALA A 306 -9.46 -24.70 19.10
C ALA A 306 -10.95 -24.60 19.41
N THR A 307 -11.74 -24.12 18.46
CA THR A 307 -13.19 -23.97 18.63
C THR A 307 -13.90 -25.25 18.18
N LYS A 308 -14.70 -25.83 19.08
CA LYS A 308 -15.56 -26.98 18.75
C LYS A 308 -16.88 -26.48 18.13
N ILE A 309 -17.22 -26.98 16.95
CA ILE A 309 -18.50 -26.70 16.26
C ILE A 309 -19.08 -28.04 15.84
N ALA A 310 -20.26 -28.37 16.38
CA ALA A 310 -20.81 -29.73 16.37
C ALA A 310 -19.76 -30.73 16.89
N ASP A 311 -19.41 -31.75 16.11
CA ASP A 311 -18.47 -32.82 16.52
C ASP A 311 -17.05 -32.62 16.00
N LYS A 312 -16.75 -31.47 15.40
CA LYS A 312 -15.42 -31.16 14.83
C LYS A 312 -14.77 -29.97 15.51
N TYR A 313 -13.44 -29.93 15.42
CA TYR A 313 -12.63 -28.82 15.91
C TYR A 313 -12.12 -27.99 14.75
N TYR A 314 -12.08 -26.68 14.95
CA TYR A 314 -11.64 -25.71 13.97
C TYR A 314 -10.65 -24.72 14.61
N VAL A 315 -9.67 -24.32 13.82
CA VAL A 315 -8.65 -23.33 14.18
C VAL A 315 -8.56 -22.27 13.09
N ASP A 316 -7.67 -21.30 13.32
CA ASP A 316 -7.46 -20.15 12.44
C ASP A 316 -7.35 -20.55 10.95
N GLY A 317 -8.03 -19.81 10.06
CA GLY A 317 -7.95 -20.05 8.62
C GLY A 317 -6.57 -19.75 8.02
N GLY A 318 -5.73 -18.98 8.73
CA GLY A 318 -4.36 -18.61 8.33
C GLY A 318 -3.45 -19.82 8.16
N TYR A 319 -3.81 -20.99 8.72
CA TYR A 319 -3.13 -22.27 8.47
C TYR A 319 -3.28 -22.79 7.03
N ARG A 320 -4.18 -22.22 6.23
CA ARG A 320 -4.42 -22.63 4.84
C ARG A 320 -4.55 -21.46 3.89
N ASN A 321 -5.33 -20.44 4.26
CA ASN A 321 -5.64 -19.33 3.39
C ASN A 321 -5.75 -18.04 4.20
N ASN A 322 -4.61 -17.38 4.42
CA ASN A 322 -4.54 -16.16 5.21
C ASN A 322 -5.13 -14.94 4.49
N ILE A 323 -5.21 -14.96 3.15
CA ILE A 323 -5.72 -13.86 2.32
C ILE A 323 -6.66 -14.49 1.26
N PRO A 324 -7.96 -14.63 1.58
CA PRO A 324 -8.90 -15.45 0.80
C PRO A 324 -9.41 -14.76 -0.48
N VAL A 325 -8.49 -14.44 -1.39
CA VAL A 325 -8.78 -13.79 -2.68
C VAL A 325 -9.63 -14.68 -3.59
N ASP A 326 -9.40 -15.99 -3.55
CA ASP A 326 -10.12 -16.99 -4.33
C ASP A 326 -11.63 -17.00 -4.03
N LEU A 327 -12.03 -16.75 -2.79
CA LEU A 327 -13.44 -16.65 -2.42
C LEU A 327 -14.10 -15.41 -3.03
N ALA A 328 -13.41 -14.27 -3.01
CA ALA A 328 -13.92 -13.05 -3.63
C ALA A 328 -14.06 -13.23 -5.15
N LEU A 329 -13.08 -13.84 -5.80
CA LEU A 329 -13.13 -14.15 -7.23
C LEU A 329 -14.27 -15.12 -7.57
N SER A 330 -14.47 -16.16 -6.76
CA SER A 330 -15.53 -17.15 -6.96
C SER A 330 -16.93 -16.58 -6.72
N ALA A 331 -17.05 -15.59 -5.82
CA ALA A 331 -18.26 -14.83 -5.59
C ALA A 331 -18.57 -13.80 -6.71
N GLY A 332 -17.68 -13.64 -7.69
CA GLY A 332 -17.88 -12.79 -8.85
C GLY A 332 -17.24 -11.40 -8.77
N ALA A 333 -16.27 -11.20 -7.86
CA ALA A 333 -15.62 -9.90 -7.72
C ALA A 333 -14.99 -9.43 -9.03
N THR A 334 -15.34 -8.21 -9.46
CA THR A 334 -14.74 -7.58 -10.65
C THR A 334 -13.45 -6.83 -10.31
N GLU A 335 -13.33 -6.40 -9.05
CA GLU A 335 -12.16 -5.74 -8.47
C GLU A 335 -11.97 -6.22 -7.04
N CYS A 336 -10.73 -6.30 -6.61
CA CYS A 336 -10.36 -6.77 -5.28
C CYS A 336 -9.50 -5.71 -4.59
N ILE A 337 -9.90 -5.28 -3.40
CA ILE A 337 -9.08 -4.52 -2.47
C ILE A 337 -8.56 -5.51 -1.43
N ILE A 338 -7.29 -5.85 -1.55
CA ILE A 338 -6.60 -6.79 -0.67
C ILE A 338 -5.92 -5.99 0.43
N VAL A 339 -6.30 -6.24 1.69
CA VAL A 339 -5.71 -5.59 2.87
C VAL A 339 -4.82 -6.59 3.59
N ASP A 340 -3.51 -6.49 3.33
CA ASP A 340 -2.51 -7.39 3.89
C ASP A 340 -1.78 -6.74 5.08
N VAL A 341 -2.13 -7.22 6.27
CA VAL A 341 -1.52 -6.79 7.55
C VAL A 341 -0.26 -7.59 7.91
N LYS A 342 0.28 -8.38 6.96
CA LYS A 342 1.49 -9.21 7.10
C LYS A 342 1.41 -10.18 8.28
N GLY A 343 0.25 -10.81 8.47
CA GLY A 343 0.06 -11.79 9.53
C GLY A 343 0.81 -13.11 9.28
N PRO A 344 1.01 -13.92 10.34
CA PRO A 344 1.60 -15.23 10.22
C PRO A 344 0.56 -16.19 9.61
N GLY A 345 0.81 -16.69 8.40
CA GLY A 345 -0.10 -17.62 7.75
C GLY A 345 0.32 -17.99 6.34
N ILE A 346 -0.29 -19.03 5.79
CA ILE A 346 -0.06 -19.50 4.42
C ILE A 346 -0.89 -18.65 3.46
N MET A 347 -0.22 -18.10 2.45
CA MET A 347 -0.88 -17.45 1.32
C MET A 347 -1.14 -18.50 0.24
N LYS A 348 -2.42 -18.86 0.07
CA LYS A 348 -2.86 -19.77 -1.00
C LYS A 348 -2.57 -19.12 -2.36
N PRO A 349 -1.89 -19.81 -3.30
CA PRO A 349 -1.64 -19.27 -4.62
C PRO A 349 -2.95 -19.22 -5.42
N VAL A 350 -3.31 -18.03 -5.92
CA VAL A 350 -4.55 -17.81 -6.68
C VAL A 350 -4.22 -17.26 -8.06
N LYS A 351 -4.83 -17.84 -9.10
CA LYS A 351 -4.72 -17.32 -10.47
C LYS A 351 -5.78 -16.24 -10.68
N ILE A 352 -5.36 -14.99 -10.63
CA ILE A 352 -6.24 -13.84 -10.85
C ILE A 352 -6.61 -13.74 -12.35
N PRO A 353 -7.90 -13.72 -12.72
CA PRO A 353 -8.32 -13.50 -14.10
C PRO A 353 -7.85 -12.14 -14.61
N THR A 354 -7.49 -12.05 -15.90
CA THR A 354 -6.95 -10.81 -16.49
C THR A 354 -7.91 -9.62 -16.45
N VAL A 355 -9.22 -9.91 -16.39
CA VAL A 355 -10.31 -8.92 -16.32
C VAL A 355 -10.48 -8.34 -14.91
N VAL A 356 -9.99 -9.02 -13.87
CA VAL A 356 -10.11 -8.57 -12.49
C VAL A 356 -8.93 -7.68 -12.13
N ASN A 357 -9.23 -6.54 -11.50
CA ASN A 357 -8.20 -5.66 -10.97
C ASN A 357 -8.01 -5.89 -9.47
N CYS A 358 -6.81 -6.27 -9.04
CA CYS A 358 -6.49 -6.40 -7.61
C CYS A 358 -5.57 -5.26 -7.18
N LEU A 359 -6.00 -4.52 -6.16
CA LEU A 359 -5.22 -3.52 -5.46
C LEU A 359 -4.77 -4.11 -4.12
N ASN A 360 -3.48 -4.04 -3.82
CA ASN A 360 -2.94 -4.50 -2.54
C ASN A 360 -2.60 -3.29 -1.65
N LEU A 361 -3.26 -3.19 -0.50
CA LEU A 361 -3.02 -2.19 0.53
C LEU A 361 -2.15 -2.81 1.62
N GLN A 362 -0.94 -2.27 1.75
CA GLN A 362 0.06 -2.66 2.72
C GLN A 362 0.76 -1.41 3.24
N THR A 363 1.32 -1.50 4.44
CA THR A 363 2.19 -0.45 4.97
C THR A 363 3.66 -0.91 5.02
N PRO A 364 4.63 -0.03 4.71
CA PRO A 364 6.05 -0.28 4.95
C PRO A 364 6.41 -0.18 6.44
N TRP A 365 5.50 0.36 7.26
CA TRP A 365 5.66 0.50 8.69
C TRP A 365 5.27 -0.76 9.42
N THR A 366 5.87 -0.92 10.59
CA THR A 366 5.48 -1.95 11.52
C THR A 366 4.14 -1.61 12.17
N MET A 367 3.27 -2.61 12.28
CA MET A 367 1.99 -2.52 12.99
C MET A 367 2.09 -3.08 14.41
N GLY A 368 3.25 -3.63 14.81
CA GLY A 368 3.50 -4.20 16.14
C GLY A 368 3.45 -5.72 16.17
N ALA A 369 3.45 -6.29 17.37
CA ALA A 369 3.31 -7.74 17.56
C ALA A 369 1.87 -8.20 17.26
N VAL A 370 1.73 -9.45 16.79
CA VAL A 370 0.44 -10.03 16.36
C VAL A 370 -0.49 -10.32 17.54
N LEU A 371 0.06 -10.69 18.70
CA LEU A 371 -0.71 -11.09 19.89
C LEU A 371 -0.69 -10.04 21.00
N LEU A 372 -0.16 -8.84 20.74
CA LEU A 372 -0.16 -7.73 21.69
C LEU A 372 -1.19 -6.71 21.26
N PHE A 373 -2.34 -6.72 21.95
CA PHE A 373 -3.44 -5.80 21.71
C PHE A 373 -3.32 -4.60 22.65
N ASP A 374 -3.28 -3.40 22.08
CA ASP A 374 -3.15 -2.12 22.79
C ASP A 374 -3.94 -1.05 22.02
N GLY A 375 -4.77 -0.29 22.74
CA GLY A 375 -5.63 0.74 22.17
C GLY A 375 -4.86 1.86 21.47
N ILE A 376 -3.78 2.35 22.08
CA ILE A 376 -2.97 3.45 21.54
C ILE A 376 -2.32 3.04 20.21
N ARG A 377 -1.75 1.84 20.17
CA ARG A 377 -1.18 1.25 18.94
C ARG A 377 -2.26 1.00 17.90
N SER A 378 -3.43 0.55 18.31
CA SER A 378 -4.57 0.35 17.42
C SER A 378 -5.02 1.65 16.76
N THR A 379 -5.15 2.75 17.52
CA THR A 379 -5.42 4.10 16.95
C THR A 379 -4.39 4.51 15.91
N ARG A 380 -3.10 4.26 16.17
CA ARG A 380 -2.03 4.55 15.19
C ARG A 380 -2.16 3.69 13.93
N ASN A 381 -2.47 2.40 14.08
CA ASN A 381 -2.66 1.48 12.96
C ASN A 381 -3.90 1.84 12.13
N ILE A 382 -5.01 2.25 12.76
CA ILE A 382 -6.19 2.80 12.08
C ILE A 382 -5.77 4.00 11.22
N GLN A 383 -5.05 4.95 11.79
CA GLN A 383 -4.62 6.13 11.04
C GLN A 383 -3.65 5.78 9.89
N LEU A 384 -2.77 4.78 10.06
CA LEU A 384 -1.96 4.26 8.95
C LEU A 384 -2.81 3.66 7.83
N GLY A 385 -3.81 2.84 8.18
CA GLY A 385 -4.74 2.24 7.22
C GLY A 385 -5.50 3.28 6.41
N TYR A 386 -5.97 4.32 7.10
CA TYR A 386 -6.64 5.47 6.49
C TYR A 386 -5.72 6.18 5.49
N LEU A 387 -4.53 6.62 5.93
CA LEU A 387 -3.63 7.41 5.10
C LEU A 387 -3.11 6.63 3.88
N GLU A 388 -2.75 5.35 4.04
CA GLU A 388 -2.31 4.51 2.92
C GLU A 388 -3.43 4.30 1.87
N THR A 389 -4.67 4.17 2.32
CA THR A 389 -5.82 4.05 1.43
C THR A 389 -6.10 5.36 0.70
N MET A 390 -6.03 6.50 1.39
CA MET A 390 -6.22 7.82 0.79
C MET A 390 -5.13 8.17 -0.23
N LYS A 391 -3.88 7.73 0.00
CA LYS A 391 -2.78 7.82 -0.99
C LYS A 391 -3.05 6.93 -2.21
N THR A 392 -3.34 5.65 -1.97
CA THR A 392 -3.34 4.63 -3.01
C THR A 392 -4.60 4.64 -3.85
N VAL A 393 -5.76 4.72 -3.20
CA VAL A 393 -7.10 4.68 -3.83
C VAL A 393 -7.56 6.09 -4.15
N GLY A 394 -7.54 6.97 -3.16
CA GLY A 394 -8.04 8.34 -3.29
C GLY A 394 -7.15 9.25 -4.12
N LYS A 395 -5.85 8.94 -4.24
CA LYS A 395 -4.82 9.80 -4.88
C LYS A 395 -4.83 11.25 -4.40
N LYS A 396 -5.33 11.47 -3.18
CA LYS A 396 -5.46 12.79 -2.56
C LYS A 396 -4.13 13.30 -2.00
N TYR A 397 -3.27 12.35 -1.63
CA TYR A 397 -2.00 12.62 -0.96
C TYR A 397 -0.83 12.05 -1.73
N THR A 398 0.35 12.64 -1.53
CA THR A 398 1.61 12.16 -2.08
C THR A 398 2.48 11.53 -0.99
N GLY A 399 3.66 11.03 -1.36
CA GLY A 399 4.53 10.29 -0.45
C GLY A 399 4.48 8.79 -0.68
N TYR A 400 5.49 8.10 -0.18
CA TYR A 400 5.59 6.66 -0.29
C TYR A 400 5.63 6.01 1.09
N TRP A 401 6.56 6.43 1.97
CA TRP A 401 6.60 6.01 3.37
C TRP A 401 5.79 6.94 4.25
N TYR A 402 5.82 8.24 4.01
CA TYR A 402 4.99 9.21 4.72
C TYR A 402 3.81 9.63 3.85
N THR A 403 2.94 10.46 4.40
CA THR A 403 1.78 11.00 3.70
C THR A 403 1.84 12.52 3.72
N PHE A 404 1.85 13.12 2.54
CA PHE A 404 2.02 14.55 2.34
C PHE A 404 0.77 15.17 1.72
N ALA A 405 0.40 16.35 2.22
CA ALA A 405 -0.71 17.14 1.67
C ALA A 405 -0.35 17.82 0.35
N GLU A 406 0.94 17.92 0.04
CA GLU A 406 1.51 18.54 -1.15
C GLU A 406 1.12 17.86 -2.47
N THR A 407 1.06 18.69 -3.50
CA THR A 407 0.96 18.27 -4.90
C THR A 407 2.34 17.89 -5.47
N LEU A 408 2.36 17.25 -6.64
CA LEU A 408 3.61 16.93 -7.33
C LEU A 408 4.41 18.20 -7.71
N SER A 409 3.74 19.31 -7.99
CA SER A 409 4.38 20.61 -8.24
C SER A 409 5.13 21.10 -7.01
N ASP A 410 4.54 21.00 -5.83
CA ASP A 410 5.17 21.45 -4.58
C ASP A 410 6.40 20.59 -4.26
N VAL A 411 6.29 19.27 -4.44
CA VAL A 411 7.41 18.32 -4.31
C VAL A 411 8.55 18.66 -5.28
N THR A 412 8.19 19.02 -6.53
CA THR A 412 9.17 19.41 -7.54
C THR A 412 9.86 20.72 -7.17
N ALA A 413 9.11 21.70 -6.66
CA ALA A 413 9.65 22.98 -6.20
C ALA A 413 10.62 22.79 -5.02
N PHE A 414 10.24 22.00 -4.01
CA PHE A 414 11.10 21.63 -2.89
C PHE A 414 12.41 20.97 -3.35
N GLN A 415 12.32 20.07 -4.33
CA GLN A 415 13.54 19.45 -4.86
C GLN A 415 14.43 20.46 -5.60
N GLN A 416 13.85 21.42 -6.31
CA GLN A 416 14.62 22.46 -7.00
C GLN A 416 15.35 23.38 -6.03
N THR A 417 14.73 23.75 -4.90
CA THR A 417 15.40 24.55 -3.87
C THR A 417 16.55 23.78 -3.22
N PHE A 418 16.38 22.48 -2.96
CA PHE A 418 17.46 21.61 -2.49
C PHE A 418 18.63 21.52 -3.50
N PHE A 419 18.34 21.37 -4.80
CA PHE A 419 19.39 21.32 -5.82
C PHE A 419 20.08 22.68 -6.02
N ALA A 420 19.35 23.79 -5.89
CA ALA A 420 19.91 25.13 -5.89
C ALA A 420 20.88 25.32 -4.72
N TYR A 421 20.50 24.89 -3.52
CA TYR A 421 21.35 24.90 -2.34
C TYR A 421 22.69 24.18 -2.58
N ILE A 422 22.67 22.94 -3.10
CA ILE A 422 23.90 22.20 -3.37
C ILE A 422 24.79 22.92 -4.39
N LYS A 423 24.18 23.49 -5.44
CA LYS A 423 24.92 24.23 -6.46
C LYS A 423 25.52 25.52 -5.90
N GLU A 424 24.77 26.28 -5.11
CA GLU A 424 25.19 27.58 -4.58
C GLU A 424 26.23 27.43 -3.47
N THR A 425 26.04 26.48 -2.55
CA THR A 425 26.93 26.26 -1.41
C THR A 425 28.19 25.49 -1.77
N TYR A 426 28.08 24.45 -2.61
CA TYR A 426 29.22 23.55 -2.88
C TYR A 426 29.77 23.68 -4.30
N GLN A 427 29.16 24.49 -5.17
CA GLN A 427 29.53 24.60 -6.60
C GLN A 427 29.46 23.24 -7.33
N ILE A 428 28.67 22.30 -6.81
CA ILE A 428 28.48 20.96 -7.38
C ILE A 428 27.19 20.96 -8.18
N LYS A 429 27.30 20.68 -9.48
CA LYS A 429 26.14 20.38 -10.31
C LYS A 429 25.79 18.90 -10.16
N LEU A 430 24.67 18.62 -9.50
CA LEU A 430 24.10 17.28 -9.51
C LEU A 430 23.66 16.93 -10.94
N TRP A 431 23.79 15.65 -11.31
CA TRP A 431 23.33 15.09 -12.59
C TRP A 431 24.19 15.49 -13.80
N ASN A 432 25.52 15.51 -13.65
CA ASN A 432 26.45 15.87 -14.73
C ASN A 432 26.34 14.95 -15.95
N SER A 433 25.96 13.68 -15.74
CA SER A 433 25.67 12.73 -16.82
C SER A 433 24.40 11.93 -16.55
N MET A 434 23.79 11.43 -17.65
CA MET A 434 22.64 10.53 -17.57
C MET A 434 22.99 9.22 -16.83
N GLU A 435 24.24 8.77 -16.93
CA GLU A 435 24.73 7.57 -16.27
C GLU A 435 24.79 7.76 -14.75
N GLN A 436 25.35 8.88 -14.29
CA GLN A 436 25.38 9.24 -12.87
C GLN A 436 23.96 9.33 -12.31
N LYS A 437 23.04 9.98 -13.05
CA LYS A 437 21.62 10.10 -12.72
C LYS A 437 20.95 8.74 -12.52
N ASN A 438 21.13 7.84 -13.48
CA ASN A 438 20.55 6.49 -13.43
C ASN A 438 21.15 5.65 -12.29
N LYS A 439 22.46 5.78 -12.02
CA LYS A 439 23.15 5.06 -10.94
C LYS A 439 22.59 5.44 -9.56
N ILE A 440 22.38 6.73 -9.31
CA ILE A 440 21.81 7.23 -8.05
C ILE A 440 20.36 6.74 -7.88
N CYS A 441 19.51 6.93 -8.89
CA CYS A 441 18.12 6.45 -8.86
C CYS A 441 18.06 4.94 -8.62
N LYS A 442 18.93 4.16 -9.27
CA LYS A 442 19.00 2.70 -9.09
C LYS A 442 19.37 2.31 -7.66
N LYS A 443 20.28 3.04 -7.00
CA LYS A 443 20.62 2.82 -5.59
C LYS A 443 19.45 3.19 -4.67
N LEU A 444 18.82 4.35 -4.88
CA LEU A 444 17.65 4.76 -4.09
C LEU A 444 16.48 3.77 -4.25
N ARG A 445 16.18 3.30 -5.46
CA ARG A 445 15.17 2.25 -5.69
C ARG A 445 15.41 0.98 -4.89
N ARG A 446 16.68 0.57 -4.71
CA ARG A 446 17.03 -0.63 -3.92
C ARG A 446 16.77 -0.44 -2.43
N VAL A 447 17.11 0.73 -1.89
CA VAL A 447 16.90 1.07 -0.48
C VAL A 447 15.41 1.26 -0.21
N TYR A 448 14.75 2.03 -1.07
CA TYR A 448 13.36 2.41 -0.91
C TYR A 448 12.39 1.25 -1.19
N LYS A 449 12.83 0.26 -2.00
CA LYS A 449 12.04 -0.85 -2.53
C LYS A 449 10.80 -0.38 -3.31
N ASP A 450 10.86 0.82 -3.87
CA ASP A 450 9.80 1.43 -4.65
C ASP A 450 10.37 2.29 -5.80
N ARG A 451 9.49 2.88 -6.59
CA ARG A 451 9.82 3.69 -7.75
C ARG A 451 10.36 5.05 -7.34
N VAL A 452 11.68 5.18 -7.47
CA VAL A 452 12.39 6.46 -7.38
C VAL A 452 12.73 6.96 -8.78
N TYR A 453 12.21 8.13 -9.12
CA TYR A 453 12.53 8.90 -10.32
C TYR A 453 13.38 10.09 -9.92
N THR A 454 13.74 10.94 -10.88
CA THR A 454 14.49 12.16 -10.53
C THR A 454 13.66 13.31 -10.07
N GLU A 455 12.36 13.23 -10.27
CA GLU A 455 11.39 14.26 -9.91
C GLU A 455 10.98 14.16 -8.43
N ASN A 456 11.21 13.02 -7.78
CA ASN A 456 10.80 12.74 -6.39
C ASN A 456 11.98 12.41 -5.46
N ILE A 457 13.22 12.65 -5.85
CA ILE A 457 14.38 12.38 -4.99
C ILE A 457 14.35 13.25 -3.74
N GLY A 458 13.96 14.51 -3.86
CA GLY A 458 13.78 15.40 -2.71
C GLY A 458 12.84 14.78 -1.67
N LEU A 459 11.68 14.28 -2.12
CA LEU A 459 10.69 13.61 -1.28
C LEU A 459 11.25 12.32 -0.63
N VAL A 460 11.91 11.48 -1.44
CA VAL A 460 12.52 10.24 -0.96
C VAL A 460 13.58 10.51 0.11
N LEU A 461 14.38 11.56 -0.06
CA LEU A 461 15.43 11.92 0.90
C LEU A 461 14.86 12.45 2.22
N ILE A 462 13.84 13.31 2.18
CA ILE A 462 13.22 13.81 3.41
C ILE A 462 12.50 12.68 4.17
N GLU A 463 11.82 11.77 3.48
CA GLU A 463 11.21 10.59 4.10
C GLU A 463 12.25 9.65 4.72
N LEU A 464 13.38 9.46 4.05
CA LEU A 464 14.47 8.63 4.56
C LEU A 464 15.07 9.26 5.82
N LEU A 465 15.32 10.56 5.81
CA LEU A 465 15.80 11.27 7.00
C LEU A 465 14.79 11.23 8.15
N ALA A 466 13.51 11.51 7.88
CA ALA A 466 12.45 11.45 8.89
C ALA A 466 12.37 10.05 9.54
N LYS A 467 12.51 8.99 8.72
CA LYS A 467 12.56 7.61 9.21
C LYS A 467 13.80 7.34 10.06
N SER A 468 14.97 7.86 9.67
CA SER A 468 16.21 7.71 10.45
C SER A 468 16.16 8.40 11.82
N GLN A 469 15.28 9.40 11.96
CA GLN A 469 14.99 10.11 13.21
C GLN A 469 13.75 9.57 13.95
N GLU A 470 13.22 8.41 13.54
CA GLU A 470 12.07 7.75 14.17
C GLU A 470 10.78 8.59 14.21
N ILE A 471 10.61 9.52 13.26
CA ILE A 471 9.38 10.33 13.18
C ILE A 471 8.20 9.44 12.77
N SER A 472 7.08 9.60 13.47
CA SER A 472 5.85 8.82 13.23
C SER A 472 5.28 8.99 11.81
N ALA A 473 4.85 7.91 11.16
CA ALA A 473 4.24 7.98 9.83
C ALA A 473 2.70 7.99 9.81
N TYR A 474 2.07 7.89 10.98
CA TYR A 474 0.61 7.87 11.12
C TYR A 474 0.00 9.28 11.14
N LYS A 475 0.64 10.27 10.51
CA LYS A 475 0.11 11.64 10.41
C LYS A 475 0.21 12.13 8.97
N LEU A 476 -0.69 13.04 8.62
CA LEU A 476 -0.56 13.85 7.42
C LEU A 476 0.42 14.98 7.73
N TYR A 477 1.39 15.19 6.84
CA TYR A 477 2.42 16.21 6.99
C TYR A 477 2.36 17.20 5.83
N THR A 478 2.84 18.41 6.07
CA THR A 478 3.53 19.18 5.03
C THR A 478 5.04 18.89 5.07
N ILE A 479 5.73 19.05 3.94
CA ILE A 479 7.20 18.97 3.83
C ILE A 479 7.85 19.92 4.84
N LYS A 480 7.27 21.12 5.01
CA LYS A 480 7.73 22.13 5.96
C LYS A 480 7.57 21.68 7.41
N GLU A 481 6.39 21.18 7.79
CA GLU A 481 6.13 20.63 9.12
C GLU A 481 7.11 19.51 9.45
N LEU A 482 7.30 18.57 8.51
CA LEU A 482 8.21 17.44 8.71
C LEU A 482 9.66 17.94 8.88
N ALA A 483 10.10 18.89 8.04
CA ALA A 483 11.40 19.53 8.15
C ALA A 483 11.58 20.26 9.50
N SER A 484 10.57 20.99 9.97
CA SER A 484 10.60 21.67 11.27
C SER A 484 10.67 20.70 12.45
N ILE A 485 9.94 19.58 12.40
CA ILE A 485 10.05 18.52 13.44
C ILE A 485 11.48 17.96 13.45
N MET A 486 12.08 17.75 12.27
CA MET A 486 13.45 17.25 12.15
C MET A 486 14.52 18.23 12.64
N GLN A 487 14.24 19.53 12.62
CA GLN A 487 15.13 20.54 13.22
C GLN A 487 15.08 20.49 14.75
N GLN A 488 13.91 20.24 15.32
CA GLN A 488 13.70 20.22 16.78
C GLN A 488 14.13 18.92 17.45
N SER A 489 14.19 17.81 16.71
CA SER A 489 14.46 16.46 17.22
C SER A 489 15.93 16.17 17.55
N GLU A 490 16.87 17.12 17.33
CA GLU A 490 18.32 16.86 17.50
C GLU A 490 18.78 16.52 18.93
N HIS A 491 17.91 16.59 19.95
CA HIS A 491 18.27 16.39 21.37
C HIS A 491 17.56 15.23 22.09
N GLY A 492 16.83 14.36 21.38
CA GLY A 492 16.12 13.25 22.04
C GLY A 492 16.60 11.88 21.57
N LYS A 493 17.63 11.29 22.20
CA LYS A 493 17.70 9.82 22.26
C LYS A 493 16.44 9.39 23.00
N THR A 494 15.43 8.91 22.29
CA THR A 494 14.24 8.39 22.93
C THR A 494 14.68 7.15 23.69
N ASP A 495 14.66 7.22 25.03
CA ASP A 495 15.08 6.14 25.90
C ASP A 495 14.44 4.83 25.46
N LEU A 496 15.30 3.90 25.02
CA LEU A 496 14.93 2.54 24.62
C LEU A 496 13.97 1.92 25.65
N VAL A 497 14.19 2.20 26.94
CA VAL A 497 13.55 1.62 28.11
C VAL A 497 12.04 1.92 28.24
N LYS A 498 11.53 3.08 27.81
CA LYS A 498 10.08 3.39 27.93
C LYS A 498 9.19 2.75 26.87
N SER A 499 9.77 2.17 25.82
CA SER A 499 9.04 1.60 24.66
C SER A 499 9.14 0.07 24.53
N ILE A 500 9.90 -0.58 25.42
CA ILE A 500 10.24 -2.03 25.35
C ILE A 500 8.99 -2.93 25.48
N GLY A 501 7.90 -2.44 26.05
CA GLY A 501 6.64 -3.18 26.16
C GLY A 501 5.76 -3.19 24.90
N MET A 502 6.04 -2.37 23.88
CA MET A 502 5.14 -2.16 22.73
C MET A 502 5.73 -2.58 21.37
N ILE A 503 7.00 -2.98 21.33
CA ILE A 503 7.69 -3.40 20.12
C ILE A 503 7.85 -4.93 20.08
N SER A 504 7.57 -5.53 18.94
CA SER A 504 7.85 -6.94 18.68
C SER A 504 9.35 -7.23 18.72
N VAL A 505 9.72 -8.49 18.96
CA VAL A 505 11.12 -8.96 18.91
C VAL A 505 11.79 -8.59 17.57
N GLN A 506 11.04 -8.64 16.47
CA GLN A 506 11.53 -8.24 15.14
C GLN A 506 11.81 -6.75 15.04
N GLU A 507 10.95 -5.90 15.61
CA GLU A 507 11.17 -4.44 15.70
C GLU A 507 12.37 -4.12 16.57
N TRP A 508 12.50 -4.79 17.72
CA TRP A 508 13.64 -4.63 18.60
C TRP A 508 14.96 -5.04 17.92
N LEU A 509 15.00 -6.21 17.27
CA LEU A 509 16.19 -6.67 16.54
C LEU A 509 16.58 -5.70 15.42
N LYS A 510 15.57 -5.19 14.70
CA LYS A 510 15.80 -4.19 13.65
C LYS A 510 16.37 -2.90 14.22
N LYS A 511 15.80 -2.38 15.31
CA LYS A 511 16.29 -1.17 15.99
C LYS A 511 17.69 -1.37 16.55
N TYR A 512 17.95 -2.51 17.19
CA TYR A 512 19.27 -2.89 17.68
C TYR A 512 20.31 -2.93 16.55
N TYR A 513 19.98 -3.54 15.41
CA TYR A 513 20.86 -3.56 14.25
C TYR A 513 21.09 -2.15 13.69
N GLU A 514 20.05 -1.32 13.57
CA GLU A 514 20.16 0.05 13.07
C GLU A 514 21.02 0.94 13.98
N ASP A 515 20.90 0.80 15.31
CA ASP A 515 21.60 1.65 16.28
C ASP A 515 23.05 1.20 16.57
N TYR A 516 23.31 -0.11 16.66
CA TYR A 516 24.57 -0.64 17.20
C TYR A 516 25.47 -1.34 16.16
N PHE A 517 24.95 -1.75 15.00
CA PHE A 517 25.79 -2.44 14.01
C PHE A 517 26.62 -1.44 13.20
N LEU A 518 27.94 -1.64 13.14
CA LEU A 518 28.88 -0.72 12.47
C LEU A 518 28.60 -0.49 10.97
N LEU A 519 28.03 -1.48 10.28
CA LEU A 519 27.65 -1.34 8.86
C LEU A 519 26.18 -0.92 8.68
N SER A 520 25.50 -0.48 9.75
CA SER A 520 24.14 0.06 9.62
C SER A 520 24.15 1.36 8.83
N ASP A 521 23.04 1.68 8.16
CA ASP A 521 22.91 2.92 7.39
C ASP A 521 23.13 4.15 8.29
N LYS A 522 22.69 4.08 9.56
CA LYS A 522 22.83 5.16 10.55
C LYS A 522 24.29 5.41 10.91
N GLN A 523 25.05 4.35 11.18
CA GLN A 523 26.48 4.44 11.50
C GLN A 523 27.30 4.87 10.27
N GLN A 524 26.96 4.38 9.08
CA GLN A 524 27.60 4.82 7.83
C GLN A 524 27.37 6.32 7.57
N VAL A 525 26.14 6.82 7.77
CA VAL A 525 25.85 8.26 7.66
C VAL A 525 26.64 9.07 8.67
N SER A 526 26.77 8.61 9.93
CA SER A 526 27.57 9.27 10.95
C SER A 526 29.05 9.37 10.56
N LEU A 527 29.65 8.26 10.13
CA LEU A 527 31.06 8.21 9.71
C LEU A 527 31.32 9.13 8.51
N VAL A 528 30.41 9.13 7.54
CA VAL A 528 30.53 10.00 6.36
C VAL A 528 30.37 11.47 6.76
N ASN A 529 29.50 11.78 7.72
CA ASN A 529 29.34 13.14 8.25
C ASN A 529 30.63 13.64 8.91
N GLU A 530 31.25 12.83 9.77
CA GLU A 530 32.54 13.15 10.39
C GLU A 530 33.66 13.38 9.35
N LEU A 531 33.71 12.53 8.31
CA LEU A 531 34.65 12.69 7.21
C LEU A 531 34.44 14.00 6.43
N LEU A 532 33.20 14.46 6.30
CA LEU A 532 32.85 15.71 5.62
C LEU A 532 33.08 16.95 6.49
N GLU A 533 33.00 16.84 7.82
CA GLU A 533 33.19 17.94 8.77
C GLU A 533 34.67 18.21 9.11
N SER A 534 35.56 17.24 8.87
CA SER A 534 36.99 17.35 9.26
C SER A 534 37.82 18.44 8.55
N ASN A 535 37.41 18.95 7.38
CA ASN A 535 38.07 20.10 6.71
C ASN A 535 37.12 20.82 5.74
N GLU A 536 36.72 22.07 6.06
CA GLU A 536 35.77 22.85 5.26
C GLU A 536 36.28 23.21 3.86
N GLN A 537 37.58 23.46 3.67
CA GLN A 537 38.12 23.85 2.37
C GLN A 537 38.11 22.70 1.35
N GLU A 538 38.28 21.46 1.83
CA GLU A 538 38.25 20.26 0.98
C GLU A 538 36.86 19.63 0.89
N LYS A 539 35.90 20.08 1.70
CA LYS A 539 34.54 19.52 1.77
C LYS A 539 33.86 19.42 0.39
N PRO A 540 33.90 20.42 -0.51
CA PRO A 540 33.31 20.29 -1.85
C PRO A 540 33.94 19.16 -2.69
N GLN A 541 35.27 19.00 -2.64
CA GLN A 541 35.98 17.97 -3.40
C GLN A 541 35.65 16.57 -2.86
N ARG A 542 35.58 16.42 -1.54
CA ARG A 542 35.17 15.17 -0.88
C ARG A 542 33.72 14.80 -1.17
N ILE A 543 32.80 15.78 -1.14
CA ILE A 543 31.40 15.57 -1.53
C ILE A 543 31.35 15.05 -2.97
N ALA A 544 32.03 15.70 -3.91
CA ALA A 544 32.02 15.27 -5.31
C ALA A 544 32.50 13.82 -5.49
N PHE A 545 33.60 13.44 -4.81
CA PHE A 545 34.13 12.07 -4.82
C PHE A 545 33.17 11.05 -4.20
N LEU A 546 32.65 11.34 -2.99
CA LEU A 546 31.78 10.42 -2.26
C LEU A 546 30.41 10.27 -2.93
N LEU A 547 29.91 11.29 -3.63
CA LEU A 547 28.65 11.23 -4.36
C LEU A 547 28.69 10.18 -5.49
N GLU A 548 29.86 9.86 -6.04
CA GLU A 548 29.99 8.77 -7.02
C GLU A 548 29.97 7.36 -6.40
N LYS A 549 30.48 7.25 -5.17
CA LYS A 549 30.69 5.99 -4.45
C LYS A 549 29.50 5.61 -3.58
N ILE A 550 29.03 6.55 -2.74
CA ILE A 550 27.97 6.39 -1.73
C ILE A 550 26.94 7.53 -1.80
N PRO A 551 26.27 7.74 -2.95
CA PRO A 551 25.39 8.89 -3.17
C PRO A 551 24.22 9.00 -2.18
N VAL A 552 23.72 7.88 -1.66
CA VAL A 552 22.52 7.88 -0.81
C VAL A 552 22.83 8.51 0.55
N GLN A 553 23.95 8.13 1.16
CA GLN A 553 24.42 8.67 2.44
C GLN A 553 24.83 10.14 2.29
N VAL A 554 25.56 10.49 1.22
CA VAL A 554 25.98 11.88 0.97
C VAL A 554 24.77 12.78 0.76
N LEU A 555 23.81 12.38 -0.07
CA LEU A 555 22.59 13.18 -0.30
C LEU A 555 21.73 13.33 0.95
N GLN A 556 21.71 12.34 1.85
CA GLN A 556 21.05 12.46 3.15
C GLN A 556 21.71 13.52 4.02
N ILE A 557 23.04 13.53 4.12
CA ILE A 557 23.79 14.53 4.89
C ILE A 557 23.52 15.93 4.33
N LEU A 558 23.61 16.10 3.01
CA LEU A 558 23.33 17.38 2.37
C LEU A 558 21.88 17.83 2.58
N MET A 559 20.91 16.91 2.54
CA MET A 559 19.51 17.22 2.83
C MET A 559 19.31 17.62 4.29
N ARG A 560 20.02 16.99 5.23
CA ARG A 560 20.00 17.38 6.65
C ARG A 560 20.54 18.80 6.83
N GLU A 561 21.68 19.14 6.20
CA GLU A 561 22.24 20.49 6.22
C GLU A 561 21.29 21.52 5.60
N PHE A 562 20.68 21.19 4.45
CA PHE A 562 19.67 22.02 3.81
C PHE A 562 18.48 22.32 4.73
N ILE A 563 17.95 21.28 5.39
CA ILE A 563 16.85 21.43 6.35
C ILE A 563 17.29 22.33 7.51
N LYS A 564 18.52 22.20 8.05
CA LYS A 564 19.01 23.06 9.14
C LYS A 564 19.06 24.55 8.78
N GLN A 565 19.32 24.90 7.52
CA GLN A 565 19.35 26.29 7.07
C GLN A 565 17.96 26.93 6.94
N GLY A 566 16.90 26.14 7.14
CA GLY A 566 15.51 26.55 6.98
C GLY A 566 15.06 26.39 5.53
N VAL A 567 13.98 25.62 5.34
CA VAL A 567 13.34 25.49 4.02
C VAL A 567 12.67 26.82 3.69
N LYS A 568 13.34 27.66 2.88
CA LYS A 568 12.82 28.97 2.44
C LYS A 568 11.77 28.77 1.34
N GLU A 569 10.60 29.39 1.50
CA GLU A 569 9.62 29.54 0.41
C GLU A 569 10.14 30.59 -0.60
N LYS A 570 9.78 30.40 -1.87
CA LYS A 570 10.04 31.36 -2.93
C LYS A 570 8.87 32.31 -3.08
#